data_AF-A0A1F4RBG9-F1
#
_entry.id   AF-A0A1F4RBG9-F1
#
_cell.length_a   1.000
_cell.length_b   1.000
_cell.length_c   1.000
_cell.angle_alpha   90.00
_cell.angle_beta   90.00
_cell.angle_gamma   90.00
#
_symmetry.space_group_name_H-M   'P 1'
#
loop_
_entity.id
_entity.type
_entity.pdbx_description
1 polymer ?
#
loop_
_entity_poly.entity_id
_entity_poly.type
_entity_poly.pdbx_seq_one_letter_code
_entity_poly.pdbx_strand_id
1 'polypeptide(L)'
;MRITDKHVEQRLAKDPDSVLLGFFDGELTRPVSMINIAKLRLTNLSDGYVPTTHQELTGDDSFKTTDPVNGNVWFCPWAVSSKNAQGLGLMWGGTWRSIGRLQVLATAALAIQHGGLDRLIAYSRPGDLLLTFLKKAKDHCEINSSRSLSIDGKRLIRDKLGILFPVATDKATTAEYLIRIEDLWTSDKTFMFHSGNGAEFRPGLVFPYGQLCDFASLFYRTGLEYSMDKVRALFRDADPLFEQVA
;
A
#
# COMPACT_ATOMS: atom_id res chain seq x y z
N MET A 1 7.51 -4.50 8.68
CA MET A 1 8.84 -3.86 8.52
C MET A 1 8.75 -2.44 9.06
N ARG A 2 9.72 -1.97 9.87
CA ARG A 2 9.78 -0.57 10.30
C ARG A 2 10.67 0.17 9.29
N ILE A 3 10.13 1.17 8.62
CA ILE A 3 10.94 2.05 7.77
C ILE A 3 11.88 2.85 8.68
N THR A 4 13.11 3.01 8.24
CA THR A 4 14.19 3.68 8.98
C THR A 4 14.78 4.79 8.11
N ASP A 5 15.55 5.70 8.70
CA ASP A 5 16.20 6.79 7.98
C ASP A 5 17.06 6.27 6.82
N LYS A 6 17.76 5.14 7.03
CA LYS A 6 18.50 4.43 5.97
C LYS A 6 17.63 4.06 4.75
N HIS A 7 16.37 3.68 4.93
CA HIS A 7 15.47 3.39 3.81
C HIS A 7 15.09 4.67 3.05
N VAL A 8 14.94 5.79 3.76
CA VAL A 8 14.63 7.10 3.18
C VAL A 8 15.84 7.61 2.39
N GLU A 9 17.03 7.56 2.99
CA GLU A 9 18.29 7.92 2.34
C GLU A 9 18.57 7.05 1.12
N GLN A 10 18.39 5.73 1.22
CA GLN A 10 18.53 4.82 0.08
C GLN A 10 17.55 5.14 -1.04
N ARG A 11 16.31 5.51 -0.70
CA ARG A 11 15.31 5.90 -1.69
C ARG A 11 15.73 7.17 -2.43
N LEU A 12 16.05 8.23 -1.69
CA LEU A 12 16.49 9.50 -2.27
C LEU A 12 17.78 9.38 -3.07
N ALA A 13 18.71 8.52 -2.64
CA ALA A 13 19.96 8.29 -3.35
C ALA A 13 19.78 7.50 -4.67
N LYS A 14 18.84 6.56 -4.71
CA LYS A 14 18.61 5.69 -5.88
C LYS A 14 17.63 6.28 -6.88
N ASP A 15 16.68 7.06 -6.39
CA ASP A 15 15.61 7.69 -7.16
C ASP A 15 15.43 9.13 -6.68
N PRO A 16 16.31 10.05 -7.14
CA PRO A 16 16.27 11.46 -6.73
C PRO A 16 14.99 12.17 -7.16
N ASP A 17 14.27 11.58 -8.12
CA ASP A 17 13.01 12.04 -8.69
C ASP A 17 11.78 11.53 -7.91
N SER A 18 12.01 10.70 -6.88
CA SER A 18 10.95 10.25 -5.97
C SER A 18 10.39 11.41 -5.15
N VAL A 19 9.07 11.43 -4.98
CA VAL A 19 8.40 12.49 -4.22
C VAL A 19 8.12 11.98 -2.80
N LEU A 20 8.74 12.63 -1.82
CA LEU A 20 8.44 12.43 -0.41
C LEU A 20 7.62 13.62 0.09
N LEU A 21 6.43 13.35 0.63
CA LEU A 21 5.57 14.37 1.20
C LEU A 21 5.58 14.25 2.73
N GLY A 22 6.18 15.24 3.38
CA GLY A 22 6.33 15.32 4.83
C GLY A 22 5.19 16.08 5.50
N PHE A 23 4.80 15.62 6.69
CA PHE A 23 3.82 16.28 7.55
C PHE A 23 4.53 16.71 8.82
N PHE A 24 4.30 17.95 9.22
CA PHE A 24 4.90 18.54 10.41
C PHE A 24 3.83 18.81 11.46
N ASP A 25 4.27 19.00 12.70
CA ASP A 25 3.41 19.55 13.75
C ASP A 25 2.94 20.98 13.43
N GLY A 26 1.98 21.51 14.20
CA GLY A 26 1.40 22.83 13.95
C GLY A 26 2.41 23.98 14.06
N GLU A 27 3.54 23.77 14.73
CA GLU A 27 4.64 24.73 14.85
C GLU A 27 5.69 24.56 13.72
N LEU A 28 5.52 23.57 12.83
CA LEU A 28 6.42 23.22 11.73
C LEU A 28 7.84 22.87 12.19
N THR A 29 8.01 22.45 13.44
CA THR A 29 9.33 22.19 14.03
C THR A 29 9.73 20.71 13.93
N ARG A 30 8.76 19.80 13.82
CA ARG A 30 9.03 18.35 13.82
C ARG A 30 8.23 17.60 12.77
N PRO A 31 8.89 16.76 11.93
CA PRO A 31 8.16 15.86 11.04
C PRO A 31 7.45 14.78 11.87
N VAL A 32 6.13 14.71 11.73
CA VAL A 32 5.27 13.75 12.42
C VAL A 32 4.98 12.54 11.56
N SER A 33 4.98 12.70 10.24
CA SER A 33 4.66 11.65 9.28
C SER A 33 5.23 11.95 7.89
N MET A 34 5.35 10.93 7.04
CA MET A 34 5.82 11.06 5.68
C MET A 34 5.19 9.98 4.80
N ILE A 35 4.93 10.32 3.54
CA ILE A 35 4.48 9.38 2.51
C ILE A 35 5.45 9.43 1.31
N ASN A 36 5.75 8.27 0.76
CA ASN A 36 6.51 8.14 -0.49
C ASN A 36 5.56 7.96 -1.66
N ILE A 37 5.85 8.66 -2.76
CA ILE A 37 5.09 8.62 -4.01
C ILE A 37 6.07 8.26 -5.14
N ALA A 38 5.84 7.11 -5.76
CA ALA A 38 6.49 6.67 -6.98
C ALA A 38 5.57 6.98 -8.17
N LYS A 39 6.00 7.91 -9.03
CA LYS A 39 5.23 8.38 -10.18
C LYS A 39 5.68 7.63 -11.43
N LEU A 40 4.81 6.86 -12.06
CA LEU A 40 5.14 6.02 -13.22
C LEU A 40 4.36 6.47 -14.45
N ARG A 41 4.96 6.31 -15.62
CA ARG A 41 4.26 6.41 -16.91
C ARG A 41 3.86 5.03 -17.39
N LEU A 42 2.56 4.72 -17.36
CA LEU A 42 2.01 3.44 -17.81
C LEU A 42 0.99 3.68 -18.92
N THR A 43 1.16 3.03 -20.08
CA THR A 43 0.21 3.11 -21.20
C THR A 43 -1.04 2.27 -20.98
N ASN A 44 -0.94 1.14 -20.27
CA ASN A 44 -2.07 0.34 -19.83
C ASN A 44 -1.65 -0.54 -18.62
N LEU A 45 -2.52 -0.77 -17.64
CA LEU A 45 -2.22 -1.64 -16.49
C LEU A 45 -2.14 -3.13 -16.89
N SER A 46 -2.75 -3.51 -18.02
CA SER A 46 -2.75 -4.88 -18.54
C SER A 46 -1.60 -5.19 -19.50
N ASP A 47 -1.07 -4.17 -20.19
CA ASP A 47 -0.11 -4.35 -21.30
C ASP A 47 1.28 -3.75 -20.98
N GLY A 48 1.43 -3.10 -19.83
CA GLY A 48 2.68 -2.54 -19.33
C GLY A 48 3.18 -3.27 -18.07
N TYR A 49 4.47 -3.16 -17.80
CA TYR A 49 5.06 -3.68 -16.56
C TYR A 49 4.54 -2.88 -15.35
N VAL A 50 3.62 -3.46 -14.59
CA VAL A 50 3.20 -2.94 -13.28
C VAL A 50 4.15 -3.50 -12.22
N PRO A 51 4.78 -2.67 -11.36
CA PRO A 51 5.62 -3.17 -10.27
C PRO A 51 4.83 -4.12 -9.39
N THR A 52 5.36 -5.33 -9.24
CA THR A 52 4.70 -6.40 -8.50
C THR A 52 5.26 -6.55 -7.10
N THR A 53 6.37 -5.88 -6.79
CA THR A 53 6.98 -5.92 -5.46
C THR A 53 7.21 -4.53 -4.86
N HIS A 54 7.18 -4.46 -3.53
CA HIS A 54 7.53 -3.27 -2.79
C HIS A 54 8.99 -2.86 -3.04
N GLN A 55 9.88 -3.83 -3.20
CA GLN A 55 11.31 -3.61 -3.44
C GLN A 55 11.55 -2.89 -4.77
N GLU A 56 10.83 -3.27 -5.84
CA GLU A 56 10.86 -2.55 -7.12
C GLU A 56 10.42 -1.09 -6.96
N LEU A 57 9.41 -0.83 -6.12
CA LEU A 57 8.92 0.53 -5.86
C LEU A 57 9.82 1.34 -4.91
N THR A 58 10.78 0.72 -4.21
CA THR A 58 11.44 1.37 -3.04
C THR A 58 12.94 1.22 -2.93
N GLY A 59 13.62 0.33 -3.67
CA GLY A 59 15.04 0.11 -3.39
C GLY A 59 15.88 -0.79 -4.27
N ASP A 60 15.40 -1.37 -5.38
CA ASP A 60 16.25 -2.18 -6.25
C ASP A 60 16.75 -1.42 -7.50
N ASP A 61 17.98 -1.73 -7.93
CA ASP A 61 18.64 -1.06 -9.07
C ASP A 61 18.00 -1.41 -10.42
N SER A 62 17.11 -2.41 -10.41
CA SER A 62 16.34 -2.89 -11.56
C SER A 62 15.22 -1.95 -11.98
N PHE A 63 14.79 -1.01 -11.12
CA PHE A 63 13.62 -0.17 -11.39
C PHE A 63 13.90 1.32 -11.13
N LYS A 64 14.48 1.98 -12.13
CA LYS A 64 14.73 3.44 -12.19
C LYS A 64 13.72 4.16 -13.10
N THR A 65 12.42 4.00 -12.85
CA THR A 65 11.40 4.46 -13.82
C THR A 65 10.37 5.40 -13.23
N THR A 66 10.71 6.13 -12.16
CA THR A 66 9.89 7.28 -11.82
C THR A 66 10.01 8.32 -12.93
N ASP A 67 8.86 8.77 -13.43
CA ASP A 67 8.76 9.92 -14.32
C ASP A 67 7.97 10.98 -13.55
N PRO A 68 8.64 11.82 -12.76
CA PRO A 68 7.95 12.75 -11.89
C PRO A 68 7.19 13.86 -12.64
N VAL A 69 7.53 14.06 -13.92
CA VAL A 69 6.99 15.10 -14.80
C VAL A 69 5.80 14.58 -15.60
N ASN A 70 5.87 13.37 -16.17
CA ASN A 70 4.81 12.83 -17.04
C ASN A 70 4.08 11.61 -16.46
N GLY A 71 4.38 11.22 -15.22
CA GLY A 71 3.82 10.05 -14.58
C GLY A 71 2.30 10.13 -14.42
N ASN A 72 1.57 9.31 -15.18
CA ASN A 72 0.11 9.22 -15.16
C ASN A 72 -0.44 8.19 -14.16
N VAL A 73 0.43 7.41 -13.52
CA VAL A 73 0.03 6.48 -12.44
C VAL A 73 0.94 6.68 -11.23
N TRP A 74 0.36 6.98 -10.08
CA TRP A 74 1.12 7.20 -8.85
C TRP A 74 0.91 6.05 -7.88
N PHE A 75 2.00 5.44 -7.44
CA PHE A 75 2.01 4.43 -6.39
C PHE A 75 2.49 5.04 -5.09
N CYS A 76 1.78 4.78 -3.99
CA CYS A 76 2.21 5.11 -2.64
C CYS A 76 2.66 3.83 -1.93
N PRO A 77 3.95 3.43 -2.04
CA PRO A 77 4.45 2.13 -1.55
C PRO A 77 4.58 2.03 -0.02
N TRP A 78 4.69 3.17 0.66
CA TRP A 78 4.71 3.23 2.11
C TRP A 78 4.39 4.63 2.63
N ALA A 79 3.86 4.63 3.85
CA ALA A 79 3.76 5.80 4.70
C ALA A 79 4.35 5.45 6.07
N VAL A 80 4.95 6.44 6.72
CA VAL A 80 5.57 6.30 8.03
C VAL A 80 5.08 7.41 8.93
N SER A 81 4.73 7.06 10.15
CA SER A 81 4.34 8.03 11.18
C SER A 81 5.21 7.80 12.40
N SER A 82 5.61 8.89 13.05
CA SER A 82 6.28 8.80 14.34
C SER A 82 5.39 8.08 15.35
N LYS A 83 5.96 7.44 16.37
CA LYS A 83 5.14 6.78 17.41
C LYS A 83 4.19 7.75 18.10
N ASN A 84 4.63 9.00 18.27
CA ASN A 84 3.85 10.07 18.88
C ASN A 84 2.78 10.64 17.93
N ALA A 85 2.75 10.21 16.67
CA ALA A 85 1.74 10.60 15.70
C ALA A 85 0.48 9.72 15.74
N GLN A 86 0.46 8.65 16.54
CA GLN A 86 -0.76 7.87 16.75
C GLN A 86 -1.82 8.73 17.44
N GLY A 87 -3.00 8.84 16.84
CA GLY A 87 -4.08 9.68 17.34
C GLY A 87 -3.96 11.16 16.97
N LEU A 88 -2.86 11.59 16.36
CA LEU A 88 -2.77 12.95 15.81
C LEU A 88 -3.73 13.14 14.65
N GLY A 89 -4.22 14.36 14.54
CA GLY A 89 -5.19 14.80 13.57
C GLY A 89 -5.45 16.29 13.74
N LEU A 90 -6.35 16.83 12.95
CA LEU A 90 -6.81 18.20 13.09
C LEU A 90 -8.29 18.32 12.75
N MET A 91 -8.92 19.35 13.29
CA MET A 91 -10.27 19.76 12.88
C MET A 91 -10.19 20.49 11.55
N TRP A 92 -10.84 19.98 10.52
CA TRP A 92 -10.96 20.63 9.21
C TRP A 92 -12.41 20.57 8.73
N GLY A 93 -13.00 21.74 8.45
CA GLY A 93 -14.41 21.83 8.05
C GLY A 93 -15.35 21.32 9.14
N GLY A 94 -15.04 21.60 10.42
CA GLY A 94 -15.83 21.14 11.56
C GLY A 94 -15.73 19.64 11.87
N THR A 95 -14.91 18.87 11.15
CA THR A 95 -14.74 17.42 11.35
C THR A 95 -13.30 17.08 11.74
N TRP A 96 -13.12 16.21 12.74
CA TRP A 96 -11.80 15.70 13.09
C TRP A 96 -11.28 14.74 12.02
N ARG A 97 -10.04 14.94 11.55
CA ARG A 97 -9.37 14.09 10.56
C ARG A 97 -8.06 13.60 11.10
N SER A 98 -7.86 12.27 11.11
CA SER A 98 -6.60 11.66 11.53
C SER A 98 -5.46 12.02 10.58
N ILE A 99 -4.23 11.97 11.07
CA ILE A 99 -3.03 12.20 10.25
C ILE A 99 -3.04 11.36 8.98
N GLY A 100 -3.38 10.07 9.06
CA GLY A 100 -3.48 9.20 7.89
C GLY A 100 -4.49 9.69 6.84
N ARG A 101 -5.65 10.22 7.26
CA ARG A 101 -6.61 10.82 6.34
C ARG A 101 -6.07 12.09 5.71
N LEU A 102 -5.35 12.93 6.47
CA LEU A 102 -4.67 14.10 5.93
C LEU A 102 -3.59 13.72 4.92
N GLN A 103 -2.89 12.60 5.11
CA GLN A 103 -1.91 12.09 4.14
C GLN A 103 -2.55 11.75 2.80
N VAL A 104 -3.68 11.04 2.85
CA VAL A 104 -4.44 10.71 1.64
C VAL A 104 -4.90 12.00 0.94
N LEU A 105 -5.49 12.93 1.69
CA LEU A 105 -5.96 14.21 1.14
C LEU A 105 -4.81 15.04 0.54
N ALA A 106 -3.70 15.24 1.23
CA ALA A 106 -2.59 16.02 0.67
C ALA A 106 -2.00 15.38 -0.60
N THR A 107 -1.86 14.05 -0.62
CA THR A 107 -1.39 13.31 -1.80
C THR A 107 -2.35 13.47 -2.97
N ALA A 108 -3.64 13.36 -2.69
CA ALA A 108 -4.72 13.56 -3.65
C ALA A 108 -4.76 14.99 -4.22
N ALA A 109 -4.56 16.01 -3.39
CA ALA A 109 -4.53 17.41 -3.84
C ALA A 109 -3.34 17.64 -4.79
N LEU A 110 -2.16 17.11 -4.44
CA LEU A 110 -0.98 17.16 -5.29
C LEU A 110 -1.21 16.43 -6.63
N ALA A 111 -1.88 15.28 -6.58
CA ALA A 111 -2.28 14.52 -7.76
C ALA A 111 -3.22 15.30 -8.71
N ILE A 112 -4.19 16.04 -8.15
CA ILE A 112 -5.08 16.90 -8.94
C ILE A 112 -4.29 18.04 -9.60
N GLN A 113 -3.42 18.71 -8.84
CA GLN A 113 -2.60 19.83 -9.33
C GLN A 113 -1.60 19.43 -10.41
N HIS A 114 -1.15 18.18 -10.42
CA HIS A 114 -0.20 17.68 -11.42
C HIS A 114 -0.75 17.78 -12.86
N GLY A 115 -2.07 17.57 -13.04
CA GLY A 115 -2.70 17.47 -14.36
C GLY A 115 -2.28 16.18 -15.10
N GLY A 116 -3.24 15.45 -15.67
CA GLY A 116 -2.94 14.23 -16.44
C GLY A 116 -2.60 12.98 -15.63
N LEU A 117 -2.94 12.95 -14.34
CA LEU A 117 -2.94 11.73 -13.55
C LEU A 117 -4.19 10.89 -13.87
N ASP A 118 -3.98 9.65 -14.30
CA ASP A 118 -5.05 8.69 -14.55
C ASP A 118 -5.43 7.95 -13.27
N ARG A 119 -4.43 7.55 -12.46
CA ARG A 119 -4.64 6.68 -11.30
C ARG A 119 -3.73 7.00 -10.11
N LEU A 120 -4.31 6.99 -8.92
CA LEU A 120 -3.59 7.01 -7.64
C LEU A 120 -3.79 5.68 -6.92
N ILE A 121 -2.70 4.99 -6.58
CA ILE A 121 -2.74 3.63 -6.02
C ILE A 121 -1.99 3.61 -4.70
N ALA A 122 -2.67 3.27 -3.60
CA ALA A 122 -1.99 2.90 -2.37
C ALA A 122 -1.54 1.44 -2.46
N TYR A 123 -0.21 1.22 -2.41
CA TYR A 123 0.38 -0.11 -2.50
C TYR A 123 0.57 -0.69 -1.09
N SER A 124 -0.53 -1.20 -0.57
CA SER A 124 -0.74 -1.43 0.85
C SER A 124 -0.43 -2.87 1.27
N ARG A 125 -0.02 -2.99 2.53
CA ARG A 125 0.22 -4.26 3.21
C ARG A 125 -1.03 -4.62 4.02
N PRO A 126 -1.66 -5.79 3.77
CA PRO A 126 -2.68 -6.33 4.67
C PRO A 126 -2.10 -6.50 6.08
N GLY A 127 -2.75 -5.92 7.08
CA GLY A 127 -2.22 -5.87 8.45
C GLY A 127 -2.30 -7.22 9.17
N ASP A 128 -3.44 -7.90 9.01
CA ASP A 128 -3.85 -9.03 9.85
C ASP A 128 -4.15 -10.30 9.03
N LEU A 129 -3.67 -10.39 7.78
CA LEU A 129 -4.07 -11.46 6.85
C LEU A 129 -3.72 -12.87 7.36
N LEU A 130 -2.52 -13.08 7.90
CA LEU A 130 -2.14 -14.37 8.49
C LEU A 130 -3.05 -14.74 9.66
N LEU A 131 -3.35 -13.79 10.56
CA LEU A 131 -4.21 -14.04 11.72
C LEU A 131 -5.64 -14.38 11.29
N THR A 132 -6.17 -13.63 10.33
CA THR A 132 -7.51 -13.87 9.76
C THR A 132 -7.56 -15.22 9.06
N PHE A 133 -6.52 -15.57 8.30
CA PHE A 133 -6.38 -16.87 7.65
C PHE A 133 -6.39 -18.00 8.67
N LEU A 134 -5.55 -17.93 9.71
CA LEU A 134 -5.50 -18.92 10.79
C LEU A 134 -6.83 -19.07 11.53
N LYS A 135 -7.53 -17.96 11.76
CA LYS A 135 -8.84 -17.97 12.42
C LYS A 135 -9.90 -18.69 11.58
N LYS A 136 -9.94 -18.45 10.26
CA LYS A 136 -10.93 -19.08 9.37
C LYS A 136 -10.55 -20.53 9.00
N ALA A 137 -9.26 -20.85 8.95
CA ALA A 137 -8.75 -22.17 8.61
C ALA A 137 -8.37 -23.01 9.86
N LYS A 138 -8.93 -22.69 11.03
CA LYS A 138 -8.51 -23.25 12.33
C LYS A 138 -8.49 -24.78 12.38
N ASP A 139 -9.44 -25.43 11.72
CA ASP A 139 -9.54 -26.91 11.71
C ASP A 139 -8.67 -27.57 10.63
N HIS A 140 -8.07 -26.75 9.77
CA HIS A 140 -7.33 -27.17 8.60
C HIS A 140 -5.89 -26.68 8.61
N CYS A 141 -5.47 -25.86 9.59
CA CYS A 141 -4.22 -25.09 9.50
C CYS A 141 -3.39 -25.16 10.79
N GLU A 142 -2.12 -25.54 10.65
CA GLU A 142 -1.17 -25.67 11.76
C GLU A 142 0.12 -24.89 11.49
N ILE A 143 0.52 -24.02 12.42
CA ILE A 143 1.83 -23.38 12.36
C ILE A 143 2.87 -24.35 12.90
N ASN A 144 3.63 -25.00 12.01
CA ASN A 144 4.68 -25.93 12.45
C ASN A 144 5.94 -25.22 12.93
N SER A 145 6.23 -24.01 12.41
CA SER A 145 7.38 -23.19 12.83
C SER A 145 7.25 -21.74 12.33
N SER A 146 8.17 -20.86 12.73
CA SER A 146 8.30 -19.51 12.15
C SER A 146 8.58 -19.48 10.64
N ARG A 147 8.84 -20.64 10.03
CA ARG A 147 9.15 -20.82 8.61
C ARG A 147 8.22 -21.80 7.89
N SER A 148 7.19 -22.34 8.53
CA SER A 148 6.31 -23.30 7.86
C SER A 148 4.92 -23.38 8.44
N LEU A 149 3.94 -23.49 7.55
CA LEU A 149 2.51 -23.60 7.82
C LEU A 149 2.00 -24.89 7.16
N SER A 150 1.20 -25.70 7.83
CA SER A 150 0.49 -26.81 7.18
C SER A 150 -0.95 -26.38 6.94
N ILE A 151 -1.50 -26.69 5.78
CA ILE A 151 -2.93 -26.55 5.50
C ILE A 151 -3.44 -27.86 4.91
N ASP A 152 -4.45 -28.47 5.50
CA ASP A 152 -5.01 -29.77 5.08
C ASP A 152 -3.93 -30.87 4.98
N GLY A 153 -3.01 -30.88 5.94
CA GLY A 153 -1.85 -31.80 5.95
C GLY A 153 -0.77 -31.48 4.91
N LYS A 154 -0.99 -30.50 4.01
CA LYS A 154 0.03 -30.03 3.06
C LYS A 154 0.90 -28.97 3.71
N ARG A 155 2.19 -29.29 3.90
CA ARG A 155 3.18 -28.35 4.44
C ARG A 155 3.58 -27.31 3.40
N LEU A 156 3.55 -26.05 3.80
CA LEU A 156 4.12 -24.89 3.11
C LEU A 156 5.43 -24.50 3.82
N ILE A 157 6.53 -24.37 3.08
CA ILE A 157 7.84 -23.99 3.62
C ILE A 157 8.28 -22.64 3.06
N ARG A 158 8.77 -21.78 3.94
CA ARG A 158 9.42 -20.51 3.62
C ARG A 158 10.81 -20.76 3.03
N ASP A 159 11.02 -20.36 1.78
CA ASP A 159 12.35 -20.39 1.14
C ASP A 159 13.27 -19.24 1.60
N LYS A 160 14.45 -19.11 0.97
CA LYS A 160 15.41 -18.05 1.27
C LYS A 160 14.88 -16.63 0.96
N LEU A 161 13.94 -16.49 0.03
CA LEU A 161 13.28 -15.24 -0.34
C LEU A 161 12.06 -14.94 0.55
N GLY A 162 11.67 -15.90 1.37
CA GLY A 162 10.53 -15.82 2.25
C GLY A 162 9.27 -16.43 1.67
N ILE A 163 9.31 -17.05 0.51
CA ILE A 163 8.12 -17.53 -0.20
C ILE A 163 7.66 -18.86 0.39
N LEU A 164 6.36 -18.99 0.69
CA LEU A 164 5.74 -20.25 1.08
C LEU A 164 5.48 -21.10 -0.16
N PHE A 165 6.20 -22.21 -0.29
CA PHE A 165 5.94 -23.21 -1.31
C PHE A 165 5.27 -24.44 -0.69
N PRO A 166 4.21 -24.98 -1.29
CA PRO A 166 3.79 -26.33 -0.93
C PRO A 166 4.95 -27.28 -1.23
N VAL A 167 5.19 -28.21 -0.29
CA VAL A 167 6.24 -29.24 -0.45
C VAL A 167 5.97 -30.13 -1.67
N ALA A 168 4.74 -30.12 -2.21
CA ALA A 168 4.36 -30.68 -3.50
C ALA A 168 3.80 -29.58 -4.43
N THR A 169 4.43 -29.44 -5.60
CA THR A 169 4.29 -28.39 -6.63
C THR A 169 2.94 -28.34 -7.36
N ASP A 170 1.82 -28.17 -6.65
CA ASP A 170 0.54 -27.92 -7.31
C ASP A 170 0.18 -26.43 -7.30
N LYS A 171 0.31 -25.80 -8.46
CA LYS A 171 -0.05 -24.39 -8.71
C LYS A 171 -1.55 -24.15 -8.54
N ALA A 172 -2.40 -25.15 -8.78
CA ALA A 172 -3.85 -25.02 -8.63
C ALA A 172 -4.26 -24.85 -7.16
N THR A 173 -3.67 -25.65 -6.26
CA THR A 173 -3.87 -25.51 -4.81
C THR A 173 -3.47 -24.12 -4.31
N THR A 174 -2.37 -23.54 -4.82
CA THR A 174 -1.92 -22.18 -4.43
C THR A 174 -2.87 -21.09 -4.94
N ALA A 175 -3.40 -21.24 -6.15
CA ALA A 175 -4.41 -20.35 -6.74
C ALA A 175 -5.76 -20.40 -6.01
N GLU A 176 -6.15 -21.56 -5.48
CA GLU A 176 -7.39 -21.71 -4.71
C GLU A 176 -7.30 -21.04 -3.32
N TYR A 177 -6.13 -21.09 -2.69
CA TYR A 177 -5.86 -20.33 -1.45
C TYR A 177 -5.81 -18.82 -1.70
N LEU A 178 -5.27 -18.40 -2.84
CA LEU A 178 -5.25 -17.02 -3.32
C LEU A 178 -6.66 -16.43 -3.49
N ILE A 179 -7.62 -17.22 -3.99
CA ILE A 179 -9.01 -16.78 -4.19
C ILE A 179 -9.74 -16.61 -2.85
N ARG A 180 -9.54 -17.52 -1.89
CA ARG A 180 -10.13 -17.40 -0.53
C ARG A 180 -9.64 -16.17 0.25
N ILE A 181 -8.50 -15.61 -0.16
CA ILE A 181 -7.88 -14.44 0.45
C ILE A 181 -8.67 -13.16 0.11
N GLU A 182 -9.31 -13.04 -1.06
CA GLU A 182 -10.12 -11.86 -1.43
C GLU A 182 -11.28 -11.61 -0.44
N ASP A 183 -11.94 -12.68 0.02
CA ASP A 183 -12.98 -12.63 1.06
C ASP A 183 -12.47 -12.23 2.46
N LEU A 184 -11.16 -12.23 2.67
CA LEU A 184 -10.55 -11.79 3.93
C LEU A 184 -10.29 -10.28 3.92
N TRP A 185 -10.18 -9.67 2.74
CA TRP A 185 -9.60 -8.34 2.57
C TRP A 185 -10.56 -7.23 2.97
N THR A 186 -11.86 -7.45 2.76
CA THR A 186 -12.92 -6.52 3.19
C THR A 186 -12.94 -6.30 4.71
N SER A 187 -12.40 -7.24 5.48
CA SER A 187 -12.29 -7.15 6.95
C SER A 187 -10.94 -6.64 7.47
N ASP A 188 -9.96 -6.43 6.58
CA ASP A 188 -8.64 -5.94 6.97
C ASP A 188 -8.69 -4.44 7.31
N LYS A 189 -8.03 -4.05 8.40
CA LYS A 189 -8.03 -2.65 8.87
C LYS A 189 -7.40 -1.69 7.88
N THR A 190 -6.37 -2.13 7.15
CA THR A 190 -5.74 -1.31 6.11
C THR A 190 -6.74 -1.09 4.98
N PHE A 191 -7.46 -2.13 4.56
CA PHE A 191 -8.51 -1.99 3.56
C PHE A 191 -9.64 -1.05 4.01
N MET A 192 -10.19 -1.26 5.20
CA MET A 192 -11.25 -0.41 5.74
C MET A 192 -10.82 1.05 5.84
N PHE A 193 -9.57 1.30 6.25
CA PHE A 193 -9.01 2.65 6.29
C PHE A 193 -9.00 3.29 4.89
N HIS A 194 -8.43 2.62 3.88
CA HIS A 194 -8.35 3.19 2.54
C HIS A 194 -9.72 3.32 1.89
N SER A 195 -10.61 2.33 2.05
CA SER A 195 -11.97 2.36 1.53
C SER A 195 -12.82 3.46 2.16
N GLY A 196 -12.68 3.69 3.48
CA GLY A 196 -13.28 4.84 4.17
C GLY A 196 -12.75 6.20 3.71
N ASN A 197 -11.63 6.21 2.98
CA ASN A 197 -11.08 7.37 2.28
C ASN A 197 -11.34 7.31 0.76
N GLY A 198 -12.28 6.50 0.29
CA GLY A 198 -12.72 6.46 -1.11
C GLY A 198 -11.89 5.58 -2.04
N ALA A 199 -10.94 4.79 -1.52
CA ALA A 199 -10.23 3.81 -2.32
C ALA A 199 -11.11 2.60 -2.67
N GLU A 200 -10.87 2.02 -3.84
CA GLU A 200 -11.50 0.80 -4.31
C GLU A 200 -10.50 -0.35 -4.35
N PHE A 201 -10.97 -1.54 -4.02
CA PHE A 201 -10.22 -2.76 -4.29
C PHE A 201 -10.23 -3.04 -5.79
N ARG A 202 -9.06 -3.43 -6.32
CA ARG A 202 -8.92 -3.91 -7.69
C ARG A 202 -8.36 -5.33 -7.67
N PRO A 203 -9.12 -6.35 -8.09
CA PRO A 203 -8.62 -7.72 -8.16
C PRO A 203 -7.35 -7.86 -9.02
N GLY A 204 -7.26 -7.09 -10.11
CA GLY A 204 -6.07 -7.03 -10.96
C GLY A 204 -4.83 -6.38 -10.34
N LEU A 205 -4.93 -5.82 -9.13
CA LEU A 205 -3.81 -5.24 -8.37
C LEU A 205 -3.57 -6.02 -7.07
N VAL A 206 -3.82 -7.33 -7.08
CA VAL A 206 -3.39 -8.25 -6.04
C VAL A 206 -2.01 -8.77 -6.41
N PHE A 207 -1.03 -8.59 -5.53
CA PHE A 207 0.35 -8.97 -5.77
C PHE A 207 0.79 -10.05 -4.78
N PRO A 208 0.64 -11.33 -5.14
CA PRO A 208 1.29 -12.41 -4.43
C PRO A 208 2.79 -12.16 -4.45
N TYR A 209 3.47 -12.33 -3.32
CA TYR A 209 4.91 -12.05 -3.18
C TYR A 209 5.29 -10.58 -3.32
N GLY A 210 4.32 -9.66 -3.26
CA GLY A 210 4.58 -8.24 -3.35
C GLY A 210 5.37 -7.64 -2.19
N GLN A 211 5.63 -8.40 -1.13
CA GLN A 211 6.62 -8.07 -0.11
C GLN A 211 7.40 -9.31 0.31
N LEU A 212 8.67 -9.39 -0.10
CA LEU A 212 9.57 -10.43 0.38
C LEU A 212 9.73 -10.38 1.90
N CYS A 213 9.84 -11.56 2.52
CA CYS A 213 10.07 -11.75 3.96
C CYS A 213 8.97 -11.24 4.92
N ASP A 214 7.76 -10.91 4.44
CA ASP A 214 6.63 -10.45 5.27
C ASP A 214 5.56 -11.52 5.50
N PHE A 215 5.83 -12.41 6.47
CA PHE A 215 4.96 -13.55 6.75
C PHE A 215 3.58 -13.15 7.31
N ALA A 216 3.48 -12.03 8.03
CA ALA A 216 2.21 -11.61 8.63
C ALA A 216 1.18 -11.14 7.59
N SER A 217 1.62 -10.66 6.43
CA SER A 217 0.75 -10.42 5.28
C SER A 217 0.72 -11.61 4.30
N LEU A 218 1.28 -12.77 4.68
CA LEU A 218 1.49 -13.91 3.78
C LEU A 218 2.22 -13.51 2.48
N PHE A 219 3.11 -12.51 2.55
CA PHE A 219 3.88 -11.93 1.44
C PHE A 219 3.04 -11.13 0.43
N TYR A 220 1.76 -10.89 0.70
CA TYR A 220 0.89 -10.15 -0.20
C TYR A 220 1.07 -8.64 -0.07
N ARG A 221 0.86 -7.98 -1.21
CA ARG A 221 0.53 -6.56 -1.32
C ARG A 221 -0.71 -6.38 -2.17
N THR A 222 -1.33 -5.21 -2.03
CA THR A 222 -2.53 -4.83 -2.77
C THR A 222 -2.42 -3.41 -3.25
N GLY A 223 -2.84 -3.16 -4.49
CA GLY A 223 -3.14 -1.83 -4.99
C GLY A 223 -4.58 -1.45 -4.66
N LEU A 224 -4.76 -0.44 -3.81
CA LEU A 224 -6.05 0.17 -3.52
C LEU A 224 -6.14 1.47 -4.33
N GLU A 225 -7.03 1.48 -5.31
CA GLU A 225 -7.10 2.55 -6.30
C GLU A 225 -8.05 3.65 -5.83
N TYR A 226 -7.51 4.86 -5.80
CA TYR A 226 -8.27 6.08 -5.60
C TYR A 226 -8.69 6.62 -6.97
N SER A 227 -9.97 6.49 -7.30
CA SER A 227 -10.53 7.17 -8.47
C SER A 227 -10.44 8.68 -8.27
N MET A 228 -9.93 9.40 -9.27
CA MET A 228 -9.76 10.85 -9.19
C MET A 228 -11.10 11.59 -8.98
N ASP A 229 -12.21 11.04 -9.47
CA ASP A 229 -13.55 11.62 -9.25
C ASP A 229 -14.00 11.48 -7.80
N LYS A 230 -13.76 10.32 -7.17
CA LYS A 230 -14.04 10.10 -5.75
C LYS A 230 -13.13 10.93 -4.86
N VAL A 231 -11.87 11.04 -5.25
CA VAL A 231 -10.89 11.91 -4.59
C VAL A 231 -11.36 13.36 -4.62
N ARG A 232 -11.79 13.87 -5.77
CA ARG A 232 -12.37 15.22 -5.91
C ARG A 232 -13.62 15.40 -5.04
N ALA A 233 -14.50 14.40 -4.98
CA ALA A 233 -15.68 14.45 -4.12
C ALA A 233 -15.33 14.57 -2.63
N LEU A 234 -14.28 13.87 -2.15
CA LEU A 234 -13.81 13.97 -0.77
C LEU A 234 -13.33 15.37 -0.37
N PHE A 235 -12.91 16.20 -1.32
CA PHE A 235 -12.59 17.60 -1.10
C PHE A 235 -13.82 18.51 -1.13
N ARG A 236 -14.79 18.25 -2.02
CA ARG A 236 -16.05 19.01 -2.07
C ARG A 236 -16.83 18.91 -0.76
N ASP A 237 -16.83 17.72 -0.16
CA ASP A 237 -17.45 17.49 1.15
C ASP A 237 -16.61 18.04 2.32
N ALA A 238 -15.35 18.43 2.08
CA ALA A 238 -14.43 18.95 3.10
C ALA A 238 -14.32 20.48 3.11
N ASP A 239 -14.47 21.15 1.96
CA ASP A 239 -14.37 22.62 1.86
C ASP A 239 -14.90 23.16 0.50
N PRO A 240 -15.88 24.09 0.46
CA PRO A 240 -16.26 24.82 -0.75
C PRO A 240 -15.14 25.68 -1.34
N LEU A 241 -14.11 26.05 -0.57
CA LEU A 241 -12.96 26.82 -1.06
C LEU A 241 -12.05 26.03 -2.00
N PHE A 242 -12.21 24.70 -2.10
CA PHE A 242 -11.44 23.87 -3.03
C PHE A 242 -11.79 24.14 -4.51
N GLU A 243 -12.98 24.68 -4.80
CA GLU A 243 -13.33 25.13 -6.15
C GLU A 243 -12.44 26.29 -6.64
N GLN A 244 -11.70 26.97 -5.75
CA GLN A 244 -10.81 28.06 -6.14
C GLN A 244 -9.38 27.60 -6.46
N VAL A 245 -9.03 26.33 -6.17
CA VAL A 245 -7.68 25.77 -6.32
C VAL A 245 -7.62 24.66 -7.39
N ALA A 246 -8.77 24.16 -7.85
CA ALA A 246 -8.92 23.19 -8.95
C ALA A 246 -9.28 23.88 -10.28
#